data_AF-A0A8T4U5X5-F1
#
_entry.id   AF-A0A8T4U5X5-F1
#
_cell.length_a   1.000
_cell.length_b   1.000
_cell.length_c   1.000
_cell.angle_alpha   90.00
_cell.angle_beta   90.00
_cell.angle_gamma   90.00
#
_symmetry.space_group_name_H-M   'P 1'
#
loop_
_entity.id
_entity.type
_entity.pdbx_description
1 polymer ?
#
loop_
_entity_poly.entity_id
_entity_poly.type
_entity_poly.pdbx_seq_one_letter_code
_entity_poly.pdbx_strand_id
1 'polypeptide(L)'
;MIISSEEYRERIKVPDNLNPKEYILLPDLNLIISIDTFFSDENWWITHQKSTKEHAGMPNLSEFLDLLKLLHEENALYADNSIVPLQRCKELFIEIAGLRRESSKIIYLEKDKINGRVIMQTPKREEWLDEMYLPNEEGGLERQTDHLYTNERLTPFRTEPLGFYLGKTREISLIDLIYRHTKQGLPVIAQKRGNLKYSPPKFAMVANFRSTPFGLSLDCDELPMN
;
A
#
# COMPACT_ATOMS: atom_id res chain seq x y z
N MET A 1 -17.65 15.70 -17.35
CA MET A 1 -17.64 14.44 -18.10
C MET A 1 -17.36 13.35 -17.07
N ILE A 2 -18.29 12.41 -16.85
CA ILE A 2 -18.13 11.33 -15.86
C ILE A 2 -17.41 10.20 -16.60
N ILE A 3 -16.18 9.90 -16.20
CA ILE A 3 -15.40 8.79 -16.76
C ILE A 3 -15.97 7.49 -16.18
N SER A 4 -16.19 6.48 -17.03
CA SER A 4 -16.63 5.16 -16.54
C SER A 4 -15.49 4.41 -15.83
N SER A 5 -15.79 3.44 -14.97
CA SER A 5 -14.75 2.62 -14.33
C SER A 5 -13.89 1.83 -15.31
N GLU A 6 -14.46 1.44 -16.45
CA GLU A 6 -13.73 0.79 -17.54
C GLU A 6 -12.79 1.78 -18.22
N GLU A 7 -13.26 3.00 -18.48
CA GLU A 7 -12.44 4.06 -19.09
C GLU A 7 -11.33 4.57 -18.14
N TYR A 8 -11.50 4.47 -16.82
CA TYR A 8 -10.43 4.70 -15.83
C TYR A 8 -9.36 3.59 -15.89
N ARG A 9 -9.77 2.33 -16.06
CA ARG A 9 -8.86 1.17 -16.12
C ARG A 9 -8.17 1.01 -17.46
N GLU A 10 -8.79 1.43 -18.57
CA GLU A 10 -8.17 1.44 -19.90
C GLU A 10 -7.07 2.50 -20.06
N ARG A 11 -7.06 3.51 -19.18
CA ARG A 11 -6.03 4.56 -19.15
C ARG A 11 -4.72 4.14 -18.52
N ILE A 12 -4.65 2.94 -17.92
CA ILE A 12 -3.44 2.42 -17.29
C ILE A 12 -2.56 1.76 -18.37
N LYS A 13 -2.23 2.54 -19.41
CA LYS A 13 -1.04 2.27 -20.21
C LYS A 13 0.10 2.98 -19.51
N VAL A 14 1.23 2.30 -19.33
CA VAL A 14 2.49 2.98 -19.00
C VAL A 14 2.64 4.11 -20.01
N PRO A 15 2.64 5.38 -19.59
CA PRO A 15 2.88 6.49 -20.49
C PRO A 15 4.15 6.21 -21.31
N ASP A 16 4.18 6.56 -22.60
CA ASP A 16 5.29 6.22 -23.51
C ASP A 16 6.66 6.75 -23.01
N ASN A 17 6.65 7.69 -22.06
CA ASN A 17 7.81 8.29 -21.42
C ASN A 17 8.24 7.61 -20.10
N LEU A 18 7.57 6.56 -19.64
CA LEU A 18 7.92 5.83 -18.42
C LEU A 18 8.60 4.50 -18.74
N ASN A 19 9.56 4.11 -17.89
CA ASN A 19 10.24 2.83 -18.00
C ASN A 19 9.33 1.71 -17.44
N PRO A 20 8.84 0.77 -18.26
CA PRO A 20 7.89 -0.25 -17.80
C PRO A 20 8.46 -1.19 -16.72
N LYS A 21 9.79 -1.25 -16.57
CA LYS A 21 10.46 -2.06 -15.54
C LYS A 21 10.48 -1.42 -14.15
N GLU A 22 9.98 -0.20 -14.01
CA GLU A 22 9.76 0.48 -12.73
C GLU A 22 8.36 0.21 -12.17
N TYR A 23 7.55 -0.59 -12.86
CA TYR A 23 6.16 -0.86 -12.52
C TYR A 23 5.86 -2.36 -12.55
N ILE A 24 5.06 -2.83 -11.60
CA ILE A 24 4.52 -4.19 -11.53
C ILE A 24 3.08 -4.18 -12.04
N LEU A 25 2.75 -5.12 -12.91
CA LEU A 25 1.39 -5.35 -13.40
C LEU A 25 0.63 -6.27 -12.42
N LEU A 26 -0.56 -5.82 -12.00
CA LEU A 26 -1.59 -6.65 -11.38
C LEU A 26 -2.56 -7.13 -12.47
N PRO A 27 -2.42 -8.37 -12.98
CA PRO A 27 -3.14 -8.82 -14.17
C PRO A 27 -4.66 -8.87 -13.96
N ASP A 28 -5.11 -9.29 -12.77
CA ASP A 28 -6.54 -9.43 -12.47
C ASP A 28 -7.29 -8.08 -12.43
N LEU A 29 -6.55 -6.99 -12.28
CA LEU A 29 -7.09 -5.64 -12.13
C LEU A 29 -6.74 -4.72 -13.30
N ASN A 30 -5.85 -5.17 -14.20
CA ASN A 30 -5.21 -4.35 -15.22
C ASN A 30 -4.64 -3.04 -14.63
N LEU A 31 -3.99 -3.15 -13.47
CA LEU A 31 -3.42 -2.03 -12.72
C LEU A 31 -1.88 -2.15 -12.74
N ILE A 32 -1.18 -1.03 -12.92
CA ILE A 32 0.27 -0.97 -12.73
C ILE A 32 0.57 -0.26 -11.41
N ILE A 33 1.47 -0.82 -10.62
CA ILE A 33 1.92 -0.25 -9.35
C ILE A 33 3.39 0.03 -9.48
N SER A 34 3.81 1.27 -9.16
CA SER A 34 5.21 1.62 -9.15
C SER A 34 5.96 0.84 -8.07
N ILE A 35 7.15 0.38 -8.41
CA ILE A 35 8.08 -0.27 -7.48
C ILE A 35 8.62 0.73 -6.45
N ASP A 36 8.83 1.97 -6.91
CA ASP A 36 9.59 3.01 -6.24
C ASP A 36 8.73 4.14 -5.66
N THR A 37 7.39 4.03 -5.64
CA THR A 37 6.50 5.06 -5.04
C THR A 37 6.55 5.07 -3.53
N PHE A 38 7.72 5.39 -3.00
CA PHE A 38 7.90 5.85 -1.65
C PHE A 38 7.87 7.37 -1.70
N PHE A 39 6.71 7.97 -1.44
CA PHE A 39 6.66 9.39 -1.12
C PHE A 39 6.87 9.56 0.38
N SER A 40 8.07 9.20 0.85
CA SER A 40 8.44 9.37 2.26
C SER A 40 8.20 10.83 2.66
N ASP A 41 7.62 11.01 3.84
CA ASP A 41 7.31 12.32 4.46
C ASP A 41 6.16 13.11 3.82
N GLU A 42 5.46 12.55 2.83
CA GLU A 42 4.26 13.17 2.25
C GLU A 42 2.99 12.60 2.89
N ASN A 43 1.95 13.44 2.98
CA ASN A 43 0.65 12.99 3.46
C ASN A 43 -0.17 12.30 2.35
N TRP A 44 -1.19 11.53 2.77
CA TRP A 44 -2.10 10.80 1.88
C TRP A 44 -2.62 11.66 0.71
N TRP A 45 -2.94 12.92 0.97
CA TRP A 45 -3.42 13.86 -0.04
C TRP A 45 -2.36 14.22 -1.08
N ILE A 46 -1.15 14.56 -0.64
CA ILE A 46 -0.04 14.89 -1.52
C ILE A 46 0.39 13.67 -2.34
N THR A 47 0.37 12.47 -1.72
CA THR A 47 0.60 11.20 -2.43
C THR A 47 -0.39 11.04 -3.58
N HIS A 48 -1.70 11.17 -3.31
CA HIS A 48 -2.72 11.09 -4.37
C HIS A 48 -2.54 12.17 -5.45
N GLN A 49 -2.18 13.40 -5.07
CA GLN A 49 -1.96 14.47 -6.03
C GLN A 49 -0.77 14.15 -6.95
N LYS A 50 0.34 13.63 -6.41
CA LYS A 50 1.52 13.23 -7.19
C LYS A 50 1.22 12.04 -8.10
N SER A 51 0.63 10.97 -7.55
CA SER A 51 0.22 9.80 -8.32
C SER A 51 -0.70 10.19 -9.48
N THR A 52 -1.70 11.05 -9.23
CA THR A 52 -2.60 11.53 -10.30
C THR A 52 -1.86 12.30 -11.40
N LYS A 53 -0.90 13.17 -11.04
CA LYS A 53 -0.08 13.92 -12.01
C LYS A 53 0.80 13.01 -12.86
N GLU A 54 1.22 11.88 -12.30
CA GLU A 54 2.06 10.87 -12.95
C GLU A 54 1.24 9.81 -13.71
N HIS A 55 -0.08 9.96 -13.77
CA HIS A 55 -1.01 8.95 -14.32
C HIS A 55 -0.88 7.59 -13.63
N ALA A 56 -0.50 7.58 -12.35
CA ALA A 56 -0.42 6.41 -11.49
C ALA A 56 -1.61 6.38 -10.51
N GLY A 57 -2.06 5.18 -10.17
CA GLY A 57 -3.02 4.94 -9.10
C GLY A 57 -2.31 4.60 -7.78
N MET A 58 -2.98 4.88 -6.66
CA MET A 58 -2.60 4.30 -5.37
C MET A 58 -3.40 2.99 -5.20
N PRO A 59 -2.78 1.89 -4.79
CA PRO A 59 -3.51 0.66 -4.56
C PRO A 59 -4.39 0.79 -3.32
N ASN A 60 -5.60 0.24 -3.37
CA ASN A 60 -6.35 -0.02 -2.14
C ASN A 60 -5.78 -1.25 -1.40
N LEU A 61 -6.27 -1.55 -0.19
CA LEU A 61 -5.67 -2.61 0.64
C LEU A 61 -5.68 -3.99 -0.02
N SER A 62 -6.74 -4.36 -0.73
CA SER A 62 -6.79 -5.67 -1.40
C SER A 62 -5.75 -5.74 -2.52
N GLU A 63 -5.63 -4.69 -3.33
CA GLU A 63 -4.71 -4.64 -4.47
C GLU A 63 -3.25 -4.64 -3.98
N PHE A 64 -2.98 -3.97 -2.86
CA PHE A 64 -1.68 -4.01 -2.21
C PHE A 64 -1.33 -5.42 -1.70
N LEU A 65 -2.30 -6.15 -1.13
CA LEU A 65 -2.09 -7.54 -0.72
C LEU A 65 -1.89 -8.48 -1.94
N ASP A 66 -2.58 -8.24 -3.06
CA ASP A 66 -2.38 -8.98 -4.31
C ASP A 66 -0.96 -8.73 -4.87
N LEU A 67 -0.45 -7.49 -4.81
CA LEU A 67 0.94 -7.20 -5.14
C LEU A 67 1.91 -8.01 -4.26
N LEU A 68 1.72 -7.97 -2.95
CA LEU A 68 2.56 -8.73 -2.01
C LEU A 68 2.50 -10.24 -2.29
N LYS A 69 1.32 -10.75 -2.64
CA LYS A 69 1.13 -12.15 -3.02
C LYS A 69 1.92 -12.50 -4.28
N LEU A 70 1.82 -11.69 -5.33
CA LEU A 70 2.55 -11.94 -6.59
C LEU A 70 4.07 -11.94 -6.38
N LEU A 71 4.56 -11.01 -5.58
CA LEU A 71 5.99 -10.94 -5.24
C LEU A 71 6.43 -12.13 -4.38
N HIS A 72 5.59 -12.56 -3.43
CA HIS A 72 5.85 -13.74 -2.60
C HIS A 72 5.81 -15.05 -3.40
N GLU A 73 4.93 -15.15 -4.39
CA GLU A 73 4.78 -16.31 -5.29
C GLU A 73 5.75 -16.30 -6.47
N GLU A 74 6.58 -15.26 -6.59
CA GLU A 74 7.63 -15.17 -7.61
C GLU A 74 7.07 -15.17 -9.05
N ASN A 75 5.85 -14.67 -9.23
CA ASN A 75 5.10 -14.70 -10.50
C ASN A 75 4.71 -13.28 -10.99
N ALA A 76 5.33 -12.24 -10.44
CA ALA A 76 5.07 -10.87 -10.84
C ALA A 76 5.54 -10.59 -12.29
N LEU A 77 4.80 -9.71 -12.96
CA LEU A 77 5.13 -9.21 -14.29
C LEU A 77 5.46 -7.72 -14.19
N TYR A 78 6.42 -7.26 -14.99
CA TYR A 78 6.59 -5.84 -15.25
C TYR A 78 5.44 -5.32 -16.10
N ALA A 79 5.29 -3.99 -16.19
CA ALA A 79 4.21 -3.38 -16.97
C ALA A 79 4.32 -3.59 -18.49
N ASP A 80 5.47 -4.04 -19.01
CA ASP A 80 5.65 -4.51 -20.39
C ASP A 80 5.28 -6.00 -20.58
N ASN A 81 4.68 -6.63 -19.56
CA ASN A 81 4.37 -8.07 -19.48
C ASN A 81 5.60 -8.99 -19.43
N SER A 82 6.82 -8.45 -19.30
CA SER A 82 7.99 -9.28 -19.07
C SER A 82 8.01 -9.82 -17.63
N ILE A 83 8.52 -11.04 -17.45
CA ILE A 83 8.58 -11.68 -16.13
C ILE A 83 9.60 -10.95 -15.26
N VAL A 84 9.21 -10.62 -14.03
CA VAL A 84 10.14 -10.09 -13.03
C VAL A 84 11.08 -11.22 -12.61
N PRO A 85 12.42 -11.02 -12.63
CA PRO A 85 13.34 -12.05 -12.20
C PRO A 85 13.01 -12.53 -10.79
N LEU A 86 13.04 -13.85 -10.59
CA LEU A 86 12.80 -14.52 -9.30
C LEU A 86 13.48 -13.82 -8.11
N GLN A 87 14.77 -13.51 -8.27
CA GLN A 87 15.57 -12.85 -7.25
C GLN A 87 15.05 -11.43 -6.95
N ARG A 88 14.59 -10.72 -7.99
CA ARG A 88 14.01 -9.38 -7.84
C ARG A 88 12.64 -9.42 -7.15
N CYS A 89 11.78 -10.41 -7.43
CA CYS A 89 10.53 -10.60 -6.67
C CYS A 89 10.79 -10.73 -5.18
N LYS A 90 11.79 -11.54 -4.79
CA LYS A 90 12.19 -11.73 -3.39
C LYS A 90 12.69 -10.45 -2.76
N GLU A 91 13.54 -9.72 -3.46
CA GLU A 91 14.06 -8.43 -3.00
C GLU A 91 12.93 -7.43 -2.76
N LEU A 92 12.03 -7.27 -3.73
CA LEU A 92 10.88 -6.39 -3.64
C LEU A 92 9.94 -6.81 -2.50
N PHE A 93 9.63 -8.10 -2.38
CA PHE A 93 8.81 -8.59 -1.28
C PHE A 93 9.43 -8.28 0.07
N ILE A 94 10.72 -8.57 0.26
CA ILE A 94 11.45 -8.29 1.51
C ILE A 94 11.50 -6.79 1.81
N GLU A 95 11.68 -5.97 0.77
CA GLU A 95 11.74 -4.52 0.87
C GLU A 95 10.40 -3.90 1.25
N ILE A 96 9.31 -4.29 0.60
CA ILE A 96 7.96 -3.80 0.88
C ILE A 96 7.48 -4.34 2.23
N ALA A 97 7.55 -5.66 2.42
CA ALA A 97 7.07 -6.35 3.60
C ALA A 97 8.00 -6.16 4.82
N GLY A 98 9.08 -5.40 4.70
CA GLY A 98 10.03 -5.15 5.79
C GLY A 98 10.61 -6.41 6.44
N LEU A 99 10.60 -7.54 5.73
CA LEU A 99 11.08 -8.84 6.23
C LEU A 99 12.60 -8.90 6.15
N ARG A 100 13.30 -7.94 6.74
CA ARG A 100 14.76 -8.03 6.84
C ARG A 100 15.11 -9.08 7.90
N ARG A 101 15.78 -10.15 7.47
CA ARG A 101 16.42 -11.11 8.40
C ARG A 101 17.35 -10.32 9.30
N GLU A 102 17.27 -10.57 10.61
CA GLU A 102 18.13 -9.99 11.67
C GLU A 102 19.64 -10.14 11.40
N SER A 103 20.04 -10.96 10.42
CA SER A 103 21.40 -11.14 9.99
C SER A 103 21.77 -10.24 8.79
N SER A 104 22.46 -9.13 9.09
CA SER A 104 23.42 -8.42 8.23
C SER A 104 22.99 -7.08 7.61
N LYS A 105 23.41 -5.99 8.28
CA LYS A 105 24.06 -4.82 7.68
C LYS A 105 23.50 -4.32 6.32
N ILE A 106 22.36 -3.65 6.35
CA ILE A 106 22.24 -2.39 5.58
C ILE A 106 21.73 -1.34 6.57
N ILE A 107 22.70 -0.82 7.33
CA ILE A 107 22.55 0.39 8.12
C ILE A 107 23.06 1.51 7.21
N TYR A 108 22.19 2.40 6.75
CA TYR A 108 22.66 3.68 6.24
C TYR A 108 23.09 4.47 7.47
N LEU A 109 24.40 4.48 7.72
CA LEU A 109 25.02 5.25 8.79
C LEU A 109 25.08 6.71 8.32
N GLU A 110 24.04 7.49 8.56
CA GLU A 110 24.21 8.94 8.48
C GLU A 110 24.94 9.39 9.74
N LYS A 111 26.21 9.77 9.58
CA LYS A 111 26.95 10.43 10.66
C LYS A 111 26.36 11.83 10.79
N ASP A 112 25.65 12.08 11.87
CA ASP A 112 25.37 13.43 12.31
C ASP A 112 26.72 14.12 12.60
N LYS A 113 27.18 14.94 11.65
CA LYS A 113 28.51 15.59 11.68
C LYS A 113 28.67 16.52 12.88
N ILE A 114 27.57 16.88 13.54
CA ILE A 114 27.55 17.87 14.62
C ILE A 114 27.92 17.24 15.97
N ASN A 115 27.60 15.95 16.19
CA ASN A 115 27.75 15.32 17.52
C ASN A 115 28.53 14.00 17.53
N GLY A 116 29.01 13.51 16.40
CA GLY A 116 29.73 12.22 16.32
C GLY A 116 28.87 11.00 16.68
N ARG A 117 27.56 11.18 16.83
CA ARG A 117 26.60 10.10 17.06
C ARG A 117 26.25 9.45 15.73
N VAL A 118 26.33 8.12 15.72
CA VAL A 118 25.80 7.30 14.64
C VAL A 118 24.30 7.20 14.87
N ILE A 119 23.49 7.82 14.01
CA ILE A 119 22.05 7.61 14.01
C ILE A 119 21.77 6.46 13.05
N MET A 120 21.16 5.40 13.57
CA MET A 120 20.71 4.27 12.75
C MET A 120 19.45 4.69 12.00
N GLN A 121 19.59 5.17 10.77
CA GLN A 121 18.45 5.32 9.88
C GLN A 121 18.27 4.01 9.10
N THR A 122 17.33 3.20 9.55
CA THR A 122 16.77 2.17 8.65
C THR A 122 15.68 2.86 7.86
N PRO A 123 15.63 2.74 6.52
CA PRO A 123 14.61 3.42 5.74
C PRO A 123 13.23 3.03 6.27
N LYS A 124 12.49 4.04 6.70
CA LYS A 124 11.07 3.93 7.03
C LYS A 124 10.34 3.85 5.70
N ARG A 125 9.64 2.74 5.44
CA ARG A 125 8.71 2.63 4.32
C ARG A 125 7.30 2.85 4.87
N GLU A 126 6.61 3.87 4.39
CA GLU A 126 5.19 4.08 4.65
C GLU A 126 4.47 4.13 3.32
N GLU A 127 3.51 3.23 3.15
CA GLU A 127 2.65 3.15 1.97
C GLU A 127 1.26 3.60 2.37
N TRP A 128 0.88 4.77 1.90
CA TRP A 128 -0.50 5.21 1.93
C TRP A 128 -1.31 4.39 0.94
N LEU A 129 -2.46 3.87 1.39
CA LEU A 129 -3.36 3.09 0.53
C LEU A 129 -4.54 3.98 0.11
N ASP A 130 -5.09 3.71 -1.07
CA ASP A 130 -6.29 4.40 -1.58
C ASP A 130 -7.57 3.94 -0.86
N GLU A 131 -7.61 4.14 0.46
CA GLU A 131 -8.66 3.62 1.31
C GLU A 131 -8.95 4.52 2.50
N MET A 132 -10.14 5.11 2.53
CA MET A 132 -10.65 5.93 3.62
C MET A 132 -11.89 5.28 4.25
N TYR A 133 -12.03 5.37 5.57
CA TYR A 133 -13.17 4.81 6.29
C TYR A 133 -14.07 5.90 6.90
N LEU A 134 -15.36 5.88 6.57
CA LEU A 134 -16.37 6.83 7.05
C LEU A 134 -17.56 6.10 7.68
N PRO A 135 -18.38 6.76 8.53
CA PRO A 135 -19.61 6.17 9.02
C PRO A 135 -20.60 6.03 7.87
N ASN A 136 -21.34 4.93 7.87
CA ASN A 136 -22.51 4.80 7.00
C ASN A 136 -23.79 5.22 7.77
N GLU A 137 -24.92 5.31 7.05
CA GLU A 137 -26.22 5.69 7.62
C GLU A 137 -26.74 4.72 8.69
N GLU A 138 -26.24 3.47 8.70
CA GLU A 138 -26.63 2.41 9.62
C GLU A 138 -25.78 2.36 10.91
N GLY A 139 -24.84 3.30 11.07
CA GLY A 139 -23.92 3.36 12.22
C GLY A 139 -22.73 2.40 12.15
N GLY A 140 -22.52 1.73 11.02
CA GLY A 140 -21.31 0.99 10.68
C GLY A 140 -20.26 1.87 9.99
N LEU A 141 -19.22 1.25 9.43
CA LEU A 141 -18.24 1.91 8.58
C LEU A 141 -18.45 1.53 7.11
N GLU A 142 -18.25 2.49 6.23
CA GLU A 142 -18.05 2.29 4.80
C GLU A 142 -16.60 2.59 4.43
N ARG A 143 -16.15 1.93 3.37
CA ARG A 143 -14.86 2.06 2.73
C ARG A 143 -15.01 2.86 1.45
N GLN A 144 -14.15 3.85 1.28
CA GLN A 144 -14.07 4.71 0.11
C GLN A 144 -12.73 4.47 -0.60
N THR A 145 -12.77 4.23 -1.91
CA THR A 145 -11.60 3.87 -2.73
C THR A 145 -11.69 4.50 -4.13
N ASP A 146 -10.64 4.29 -4.93
CA ASP A 146 -10.52 4.77 -6.30
C ASP A 146 -10.66 6.30 -6.34
N HIS A 147 -9.97 7.01 -5.43
CA HIS A 147 -10.12 8.46 -5.28
C HIS A 147 -9.56 9.21 -6.49
N LEU A 148 -10.39 10.06 -7.08
CA LEU A 148 -10.01 10.94 -8.18
C LEU A 148 -9.64 12.32 -7.65
N TYR A 149 -8.44 12.80 -7.96
CA TYR A 149 -8.03 14.17 -7.69
C TYR A 149 -8.49 15.09 -8.83
N THR A 150 -9.59 15.81 -8.62
CA THR A 150 -10.13 16.78 -9.60
C THR A 150 -10.50 18.08 -8.92
N ASN A 151 -10.21 19.23 -9.55
CA ASN A 151 -10.49 20.56 -9.00
C ASN A 151 -9.99 20.72 -7.55
N GLU A 152 -8.77 20.25 -7.27
CA GLU A 152 -8.17 20.28 -5.92
C GLU A 152 -8.99 19.54 -4.85
N ARG A 153 -9.75 18.52 -5.27
CA ARG A 153 -10.55 17.69 -4.37
C ARG A 153 -10.36 16.21 -4.67
N LEU A 154 -10.12 15.42 -3.63
CA LEU A 154 -10.27 13.97 -3.70
C LEU A 154 -11.75 13.59 -3.57
N THR A 155 -12.24 12.87 -4.58
CA THR A 155 -13.61 12.35 -4.61
C THR A 155 -13.54 10.85 -4.81
N PRO A 156 -14.11 10.03 -3.91
CA PRO A 156 -14.12 8.59 -4.08
C PRO A 156 -14.96 8.22 -5.29
N PHE A 157 -14.48 7.26 -6.08
CA PHE A 157 -15.26 6.69 -7.18
C PHE A 157 -16.08 5.49 -6.70
N ARG A 158 -15.62 4.78 -5.66
CA ARG A 158 -16.34 3.66 -5.05
C ARG A 158 -16.52 3.84 -3.56
N THR A 159 -17.72 3.47 -3.09
CA THR A 159 -18.09 3.41 -1.68
C THR A 159 -18.81 2.09 -1.42
N GLU A 160 -18.44 1.38 -0.36
CA GLU A 160 -19.09 0.14 0.04
C GLU A 160 -19.07 -0.07 1.57
N PRO A 161 -20.10 -0.71 2.16
CA PRO A 161 -20.08 -1.03 3.58
C PRO A 161 -18.96 -2.03 3.92
N LEU A 162 -18.35 -1.89 5.10
CA LEU A 162 -17.37 -2.87 5.59
C LEU A 162 -18.06 -4.19 5.94
N GLY A 163 -17.51 -5.28 5.43
CA GLY A 163 -17.90 -6.64 5.81
C GLY A 163 -17.40 -7.04 7.20
N PHE A 164 -17.52 -8.32 7.55
CA PHE A 164 -16.98 -8.83 8.81
C PHE A 164 -15.45 -8.94 8.77
N TYR A 165 -14.76 -8.23 9.66
CA TYR A 165 -13.31 -8.24 9.80
C TYR A 165 -12.86 -8.40 11.27
N LEU A 166 -11.55 -8.51 11.48
CA LEU A 166 -10.95 -8.50 12.81
C LEU A 166 -11.08 -7.10 13.44
N GLY A 167 -12.07 -6.90 14.31
CA GLY A 167 -12.34 -5.60 14.96
C GLY A 167 -11.45 -5.23 16.15
N LYS A 168 -10.27 -5.84 16.31
CA LYS A 168 -9.38 -5.59 17.46
C LYS A 168 -7.91 -5.48 17.07
N THR A 169 -7.21 -4.56 17.73
CA THR A 169 -5.76 -4.41 17.60
C THR A 169 -5.06 -5.66 18.14
N ARG A 170 -4.17 -6.25 17.33
CA ARG A 170 -3.26 -7.33 17.73
C ARG A 170 -2.20 -7.56 16.67
N GLU A 171 -1.19 -8.34 17.01
CA GLU A 171 -0.25 -8.87 16.04
C GLU A 171 -0.87 -10.02 15.25
N ILE A 172 -0.69 -9.99 13.93
CA ILE A 172 -1.17 -10.98 12.97
C ILE A 172 -0.04 -11.45 12.04
N SER A 173 -0.21 -12.61 11.42
CA SER A 173 0.72 -13.08 10.40
C SER A 173 0.46 -12.33 9.08
N LEU A 174 1.49 -11.65 8.57
CA LEU A 174 1.45 -11.03 7.24
C LEU A 174 1.18 -12.06 6.15
N ILE A 175 1.83 -13.22 6.22
CA ILE A 175 1.59 -14.31 5.26
C ILE A 175 0.14 -14.79 5.34
N ASP A 176 -0.40 -15.02 6.53
CA ASP A 176 -1.82 -15.37 6.67
C ASP A 176 -2.71 -14.23 6.15
N LEU A 177 -2.29 -12.96 6.22
CA LEU A 177 -3.08 -11.83 5.75
C LEU A 177 -3.14 -11.82 4.23
N ILE A 178 -1.99 -11.94 3.57
CA ILE A 178 -1.85 -12.02 2.11
C ILE A 178 -2.73 -13.13 1.53
N TYR A 179 -2.83 -14.27 2.21
CA TYR A 179 -3.57 -15.43 1.70
C TYR A 179 -5.02 -15.53 2.20
N ARG A 180 -5.36 -14.84 3.30
CA ARG A 180 -6.65 -14.98 3.99
C ARG A 180 -7.12 -13.63 4.52
N HIS A 181 -7.60 -12.81 3.60
CA HIS A 181 -8.25 -11.54 3.89
C HIS A 181 -9.72 -11.54 3.43
N THR A 182 -10.47 -10.53 3.84
CA THR A 182 -11.81 -10.25 3.30
C THR A 182 -11.71 -9.74 1.85
N LYS A 183 -12.83 -9.59 1.14
CA LYS A 183 -12.86 -8.93 -0.19
C LYS A 183 -12.27 -7.51 -0.19
N GLN A 184 -12.21 -6.88 0.97
CA GLN A 184 -11.72 -5.52 1.18
C GLN A 184 -10.25 -5.50 1.63
N GLY A 185 -9.57 -6.65 1.64
CA GLY A 185 -8.18 -6.76 2.11
C GLY A 185 -8.03 -6.76 3.64
N LEU A 186 -9.11 -6.58 4.41
CA LEU A 186 -9.04 -6.59 5.88
C LEU A 186 -8.79 -7.99 6.45
N PRO A 187 -8.09 -8.12 7.60
CA PRO A 187 -7.86 -9.41 8.24
C PRO A 187 -9.16 -10.05 8.73
N VAL A 188 -9.28 -11.36 8.59
CA VAL A 188 -10.44 -12.11 9.10
C VAL A 188 -10.31 -12.39 10.61
N ILE A 189 -11.40 -12.73 11.29
CA ILE A 189 -11.38 -13.02 12.75
C ILE A 189 -10.41 -14.17 13.08
N ALA A 190 -10.34 -15.17 12.20
CA ALA A 190 -9.51 -16.37 12.34
C ALA A 190 -8.02 -16.16 12.01
N GLN A 191 -7.56 -14.91 11.92
CA GLN A 191 -6.16 -14.59 11.63
C GLN A 191 -5.20 -15.22 12.66
N LYS A 192 -4.14 -15.85 12.17
CA LYS A 192 -3.03 -16.32 13.00
C LYS A 192 -2.23 -15.16 13.58
N ARG A 193 -1.62 -15.35 14.75
CA ARG A 193 -0.64 -14.42 15.32
C ARG A 193 0.63 -14.40 14.45
N GLY A 194 1.33 -13.28 14.43
CA GLY A 194 2.57 -13.11 13.67
C GLY A 194 3.28 -11.81 13.99
N ASN A 195 3.94 -11.20 13.01
CA ASN A 195 4.83 -10.04 13.18
C ASN A 195 4.26 -8.71 12.64
N LEU A 196 3.04 -8.70 12.10
CA LEU A 196 2.38 -7.49 11.63
C LEU A 196 1.46 -6.95 12.72
N LYS A 197 1.78 -5.77 13.26
CA LYS A 197 0.89 -5.05 14.18
C LYS A 197 -0.31 -4.51 13.40
N TYR A 198 -1.49 -5.05 13.66
CA TYR A 198 -2.70 -4.61 13.00
C TYR A 198 -3.55 -3.73 13.92
N SER A 199 -4.05 -2.61 13.40
CA SER A 199 -5.09 -1.79 14.00
C SER A 199 -6.30 -1.72 13.07
N PRO A 200 -7.52 -1.95 13.56
CA PRO A 200 -8.71 -1.99 12.71
C PRO A 200 -9.08 -0.61 12.16
N PRO A 201 -9.88 -0.58 11.07
CA PRO A 201 -10.53 0.63 10.55
C PRO A 201 -11.19 1.47 11.64
N LYS A 202 -11.03 2.79 11.51
CA LYS A 202 -11.56 3.81 12.41
C LYS A 202 -12.13 4.96 11.60
N PHE A 203 -13.06 5.69 12.20
CA PHE A 203 -13.71 6.84 11.58
C PHE A 203 -12.69 7.90 11.11
N ALA A 204 -12.86 8.35 9.87
CA ALA A 204 -12.10 9.43 9.24
C ALA A 204 -10.59 9.18 9.21
N MET A 205 -10.20 7.91 9.14
CA MET A 205 -8.81 7.49 9.00
C MET A 205 -8.58 6.82 7.65
N VAL A 206 -7.33 6.89 7.21
CA VAL A 206 -6.86 6.31 5.94
C VAL A 206 -5.96 5.12 6.23
N ALA A 207 -6.03 4.08 5.40
CA ALA A 207 -5.21 2.90 5.60
C ALA A 207 -3.74 3.17 5.25
N ASN A 208 -2.85 2.66 6.09
CA ASN A 208 -1.41 2.79 5.93
C ASN A 208 -0.71 1.46 6.22
N PHE A 209 0.24 1.10 5.38
CA PHE A 209 1.16 -0.01 5.62
C PHE A 209 2.56 0.53 5.90
N ARG A 210 3.09 0.22 7.09
CA ARG A 210 4.42 0.68 7.53
C ARG A 210 5.37 -0.47 7.71
N SER A 211 6.57 -0.31 7.17
CA SER A 211 7.74 -1.12 7.47
C SER A 211 8.80 -0.23 8.10
N THR A 212 9.06 -0.45 9.38
CA THR A 212 10.04 0.29 10.19
C THR A 212 11.10 -0.66 10.72
N PRO A 213 12.25 -0.17 11.21
CA PRO A 213 13.19 -1.01 11.95
C PRO A 213 12.58 -1.71 13.18
N PHE A 214 11.45 -1.22 13.70
CA PHE A 214 10.78 -1.79 14.88
C PHE A 214 9.70 -2.83 14.53
N GLY A 215 9.46 -3.07 13.24
CA GLY A 215 8.48 -4.03 12.76
C GLY A 215 7.51 -3.46 11.73
N LEU A 216 6.48 -4.25 11.46
CA LEU A 216 5.46 -3.96 10.46
C LEU A 216 4.18 -3.50 11.14
N SER A 217 3.50 -2.52 10.56
CA SER A 217 2.12 -2.23 10.92
C SER A 217 1.20 -2.07 9.72
N LEU A 218 -0.02 -2.55 9.90
CA LEU A 218 -1.17 -2.20 9.07
C LEU A 218 -2.13 -1.48 9.99
N ASP A 219 -2.25 -0.18 9.81
CA ASP A 219 -3.06 0.67 10.66
C ASP A 219 -3.89 1.65 9.85
N CYS A 220 -4.74 2.36 10.57
CA CYS A 220 -5.43 3.51 10.05
C CYS A 220 -4.92 4.68 10.86
N ASP A 221 -4.23 5.59 10.18
CA ASP A 221 -3.74 6.82 10.78
C ASP A 221 -4.71 7.96 10.47
N GLU A 222 -4.72 8.96 11.36
CA GLU A 222 -5.43 10.21 11.10
C GLU A 222 -4.96 10.79 9.77
N LEU A 223 -5.89 11.37 9.01
CA LEU A 223 -5.52 12.23 7.88
C LEU A 223 -4.45 13.20 8.39
N PRO A 224 -3.23 13.24 7.80
CA PRO A 224 -2.29 14.27 8.18
C PRO A 224 -2.95 15.58 7.77
N MET A 225 -3.38 16.37 8.77
CA MET A 225 -4.09 17.61 8.53
C MET A 225 -3.22 18.50 7.63
N ASN A 226 -3.86 19.16 6.67
CA ASN A 226 -3.25 20.18 5.82
C ASN A 226 -2.48 21.24 6.62
#